data_AF-K2JQ84-F1
#
_entry.id   AF-K2JQ84-F1
#
_cell.length_a   1.000
_cell.length_b   1.000
_cell.length_c   1.000
_cell.angle_alpha   90.00
_cell.angle_beta   90.00
_cell.angle_gamma   90.00
#
_symmetry.space_group_name_H-M   'P 1'
#
loop_
_entity.id
_entity.type
_entity.pdbx_description
1 polymer ?
#
loop_
_entity_poly.entity_id
_entity_poly.type
_entity_poly.pdbx_seq_one_letter_code
_entity_poly.pdbx_strand_id
1 'polypeptide(L)'
;MQDEEGKTDELPQGITIPSDLQFSARMFPDEDYAKEAMYKLHSVLSVISQSIDLTNLDGVTVAFDYDEALADLDRGYETTYTLTATKGVAIGVAMAPTVIRDGVIKTHLVLNANYALSILEGPGEETEYFWQSLHLIAHECAHVEVTAAFDKSFPGFLLQKTHSNILDNMRWQVILATWDEYAVCRIAGSIGDDPVEGYLETLVKVLGDTRGQCCELIKAYRTHGDVGQIVGEVYGKLGDLLKYSSYFVGAAAAQETPETHPPALTDEAEFGWFSPFYERLIEMQEALWNEFGRWKNLDAFEAIGDILEDMAESIGVEASRESDDLIKFNIPYRPESMPDIAMTNPLMRALLGR
;
A
#
# COMPACT_ATOMS: atom_id res chain seq x y z
N MET A 1 -6.11 19.72 54.85
CA MET A 1 -4.92 20.53 54.53
C MET A 1 -3.69 19.66 54.66
N GLN A 2 -3.47 18.86 53.62
CA GLN A 2 -2.16 18.64 53.02
C GLN A 2 -2.48 18.08 51.64
N ASP A 3 -2.14 18.91 50.66
CA ASP A 3 -2.46 18.77 49.26
C ASP A 3 -1.63 17.62 48.66
N GLU A 4 -2.29 16.64 48.05
CA GLU A 4 -1.64 15.75 47.08
C GLU A 4 -1.62 16.48 45.73
N GLU A 5 -0.69 17.42 45.60
CA GLU A 5 -0.34 18.03 44.32
C GLU A 5 0.42 17.02 43.45
N GLY A 6 -0.16 16.70 42.29
CA GLY A 6 0.57 16.50 41.03
C GLY A 6 1.52 15.31 40.95
N LYS A 7 0.98 14.09 40.86
CA LYS A 7 1.64 13.10 40.00
C LYS A 7 1.42 13.56 38.56
N THR A 8 2.44 14.18 37.99
CA THR A 8 2.56 14.23 36.54
C THR A 8 2.61 12.77 36.07
N ASP A 9 1.67 12.37 35.23
CA ASP A 9 1.74 11.11 34.51
C ASP A 9 3.02 11.17 33.67
N GLU A 10 4.12 10.63 34.21
CA GLU A 10 5.34 10.43 33.44
C GLU A 10 4.97 9.54 32.26
N LEU A 11 5.09 10.11 31.07
CA LEU A 11 4.95 9.40 29.81
C LEU A 11 5.79 8.11 29.87
N PRO A 12 5.23 6.94 29.49
CA PRO A 12 5.96 5.68 29.53
C PRO A 12 7.30 5.78 28.78
N GLN A 13 8.34 5.12 29.30
CA GLN A 13 9.66 5.10 28.66
C GLN A 13 9.55 4.48 27.25
N GLY A 14 10.21 5.10 26.27
CA GLY A 14 10.25 4.58 24.90
C GLY A 14 9.27 5.24 23.90
N ILE A 15 8.62 6.35 24.25
CA ILE A 15 7.81 7.12 23.30
C ILE A 15 8.70 7.75 22.23
N THR A 16 8.33 7.52 20.97
CA THR A 16 9.02 8.02 19.78
C THR A 16 8.29 9.17 19.10
N ILE A 17 7.16 9.64 19.66
CA ILE A 17 6.43 10.78 19.11
C ILE A 17 7.27 12.06 19.16
N PRO A 18 7.32 12.84 18.07
CA PRO A 18 7.94 14.16 18.06
C PRO A 18 7.27 15.11 19.07
N SER A 19 8.06 15.79 19.89
CA SER A 19 7.55 16.74 20.90
C SER A 19 6.77 17.93 20.33
N ASP A 20 6.99 18.22 19.05
CA ASP A 20 6.39 19.30 18.27
C ASP A 20 5.34 18.78 17.26
N LEU A 21 4.84 17.55 17.44
CA LEU A 21 3.84 16.94 16.57
C LEU A 21 2.63 17.86 16.37
N GLN A 22 2.29 18.12 15.10
CA GLN A 22 1.16 18.97 14.72
C GLN A 22 -0.09 18.15 14.41
N PHE A 23 -1.24 18.63 14.88
CA PHE A 23 -2.55 18.10 14.53
C PHE A 23 -3.35 19.12 13.74
N SER A 24 -4.03 18.66 12.69
CA SER A 24 -4.98 19.44 11.91
C SER A 24 -6.35 18.77 11.98
N ALA A 25 -7.36 19.50 12.44
CA ALA A 25 -8.75 19.04 12.48
C ALA A 25 -9.56 19.82 11.44
N ARG A 26 -10.13 19.13 10.45
CA ARG A 26 -10.86 19.76 9.34
C ARG A 26 -12.33 19.40 9.35
N MET A 27 -13.17 20.42 9.16
CA MET A 27 -14.62 20.31 9.06
C MET A 27 -15.30 19.65 10.27
N PHE A 28 -14.71 19.82 11.47
CA PHE A 28 -15.34 19.44 12.72
C PHE A 28 -16.53 20.35 13.04
N PRO A 29 -17.59 19.83 13.70
CA PRO A 29 -18.78 20.61 14.06
C PRO A 29 -18.47 21.79 14.99
N ASP A 30 -17.52 21.61 15.91
CA ASP A 30 -17.07 22.65 16.84
C ASP A 30 -15.64 22.37 17.35
N GLU A 31 -15.05 23.39 17.97
CA GLU A 31 -13.67 23.38 18.45
C GLU A 31 -13.45 22.48 19.67
N ASP A 32 -14.47 22.31 20.53
CA ASP A 32 -14.34 21.50 21.74
C ASP A 32 -14.28 20.02 21.37
N TYR A 33 -15.14 19.56 20.46
CA TYR A 33 -15.09 18.21 19.91
C TYR A 33 -13.78 17.93 19.16
N ALA A 34 -13.29 18.91 18.39
CA ALA A 34 -11.98 18.79 17.73
C ALA A 34 -10.84 18.61 18.73
N LYS A 35 -10.81 19.41 19.81
CA LYS A 35 -9.78 19.31 20.86
C LYS A 35 -9.82 17.97 21.59
N GLU A 36 -11.01 17.52 21.97
CA GLU A 36 -11.20 16.22 22.61
C GLU A 36 -10.68 15.10 21.70
N ALA A 37 -11.05 15.15 20.42
CA ALA A 37 -10.62 14.17 19.44
C ALA A 37 -9.10 14.12 19.28
N MET A 38 -8.44 15.28 19.13
CA MET A 38 -7.00 15.35 18.97
C MET A 38 -6.26 14.93 20.24
N TYR A 39 -6.79 15.25 21.43
CA TYR A 39 -6.20 14.81 22.70
C TYR A 39 -6.23 13.28 22.85
N LYS A 40 -7.38 12.66 22.54
CA LYS A 40 -7.52 11.21 22.59
C LYS A 40 -6.64 10.53 21.54
N LEU A 41 -6.62 11.05 20.32
CA LEU A 41 -5.75 10.53 19.26
C LEU A 41 -4.26 10.63 19.64
N HIS A 42 -3.81 11.77 20.18
CA HIS A 42 -2.44 11.91 20.68
C HIS A 42 -2.12 10.87 21.77
N SER A 43 -3.06 10.60 22.67
CA SER A 43 -2.90 9.57 23.70
C SER A 43 -2.75 8.17 23.09
N VAL A 44 -3.55 7.85 22.08
CA VAL A 44 -3.49 6.58 21.34
C VAL A 44 -2.18 6.43 20.59
N LEU A 45 -1.76 7.47 19.86
CA LEU A 45 -0.46 7.50 19.20
C LEU A 45 0.66 7.30 20.23
N SER A 46 0.58 7.91 21.41
CA SER A 46 1.60 7.79 22.46
C SER A 46 1.74 6.34 22.93
N VAL A 47 0.62 5.60 23.00
CA VAL A 47 0.63 4.16 23.30
C VAL A 47 1.23 3.37 22.13
N ILE A 48 0.78 3.61 20.90
CA ILE A 48 1.29 2.94 19.70
C ILE A 48 2.80 3.15 19.53
N SER A 49 3.30 4.35 19.83
CA SER A 49 4.70 4.74 19.67
C SER A 49 5.70 3.96 20.53
N GLN A 50 5.20 3.18 21.50
CA GLN A 50 6.02 2.27 22.32
C GLN A 50 6.35 0.98 21.57
N SER A 51 5.59 0.64 20.53
CA SER A 51 5.76 -0.56 19.71
C SER A 51 6.13 -0.25 18.26
N ILE A 52 5.77 0.94 17.77
CA ILE A 52 6.02 1.41 16.40
C ILE A 52 6.86 2.69 16.47
N ASP A 53 7.94 2.79 15.71
CA ASP A 53 8.78 4.00 15.71
C ASP A 53 8.12 5.16 14.94
N LEU A 54 7.70 6.20 15.67
CA LEU A 54 7.05 7.40 15.13
C LEU A 54 7.99 8.61 15.04
N THR A 55 9.31 8.43 15.20
CA THR A 55 10.28 9.55 15.22
C THR A 55 10.21 10.41 13.95
N ASN A 56 9.87 9.81 12.81
CA ASN A 56 9.75 10.48 11.50
C ASN A 56 8.32 10.92 11.16
N LEU A 57 7.40 10.92 12.12
CA LEU A 57 6.06 11.48 11.93
C LEU A 57 6.15 13.01 11.72
N ASP A 58 5.51 13.51 10.68
CA ASP A 58 5.41 14.95 10.39
C ASP A 58 4.26 15.60 11.18
N GLY A 59 3.09 14.98 11.10
CA GLY A 59 1.84 15.51 11.62
C GLY A 59 0.67 14.58 11.29
N VAL A 60 -0.48 14.91 11.86
CA VAL A 60 -1.73 14.17 11.65
C VAL A 60 -2.85 15.12 11.27
N THR A 61 -3.50 14.87 10.14
CA THR A 61 -4.71 15.55 9.72
C THR A 61 -5.89 14.61 9.87
N VAL A 62 -6.92 15.00 10.62
CA VAL A 62 -8.19 14.30 10.72
C VAL A 62 -9.27 15.16 10.09
N ALA A 63 -9.99 14.61 9.10
CA ALA A 63 -10.86 15.40 8.25
C ALA A 63 -12.21 14.72 7.98
N PHE A 64 -13.31 15.45 8.14
CA PHE A 64 -14.61 15.05 7.58
C PHE A 64 -14.69 15.31 6.06
N ASP A 65 -13.90 16.25 5.54
CA ASP A 65 -13.61 16.54 4.13
C ASP A 65 -12.34 15.80 3.65
N TYR A 66 -12.32 14.48 3.80
CA TYR A 66 -11.11 13.67 3.59
C TYR A 66 -10.48 13.81 2.20
N ASP A 67 -11.29 13.87 1.13
CA ASP A 67 -10.79 13.99 -0.23
C ASP A 67 -10.11 15.36 -0.45
N GLU A 68 -10.69 16.44 0.08
CA GLU A 68 -10.10 17.78 0.06
C GLU A 68 -8.83 17.86 0.93
N ALA A 69 -8.82 17.22 2.10
CA ALA A 69 -7.65 17.18 2.97
C ALA A 69 -6.44 16.49 2.32
N LEU A 70 -6.67 15.41 1.57
CA LEU A 70 -5.62 14.78 0.75
C LEU A 70 -5.13 15.69 -0.37
N ALA A 71 -6.05 16.34 -1.08
CA ALA A 71 -5.72 17.20 -2.21
C ALA A 71 -4.92 18.45 -1.79
N ASP A 72 -5.21 19.00 -0.61
CA ASP A 72 -4.61 20.22 -0.07
C ASP A 72 -3.29 19.98 0.69
N LEU A 73 -2.89 18.72 0.93
CA LEU A 73 -1.73 18.40 1.76
C LEU A 73 -0.44 18.99 1.18
N ASP A 74 0.25 19.83 1.96
CA ASP A 74 1.59 20.28 1.62
C ASP A 74 2.61 19.16 1.85
N ARG A 75 3.12 18.62 0.74
CA ARG A 75 4.10 17.53 0.76
C ARG A 75 5.54 18.02 0.87
N GLY A 76 5.77 19.33 0.86
CA GLY A 76 7.10 19.95 0.98
C GLY A 76 7.96 19.86 -0.28
N TYR A 77 7.35 19.58 -1.44
CA TYR A 77 8.02 19.60 -2.74
C TYR A 77 7.03 19.90 -3.87
N GLU A 78 7.52 20.40 -5.00
CA GLU A 78 6.69 20.69 -6.16
C GLU A 78 6.22 19.40 -6.85
N THR A 79 4.91 19.24 -7.00
CA THR A 79 4.30 18.12 -7.70
C THR A 79 3.00 18.55 -8.37
N THR A 80 2.72 17.98 -9.53
CA THR A 80 1.41 18.13 -10.20
C THR A 80 0.46 16.98 -9.87
N TYR A 81 0.93 15.98 -9.13
CA TYR A 81 0.12 14.84 -8.70
C TYR A 81 -0.66 15.20 -7.44
N THR A 82 -1.99 15.14 -7.54
CA THR A 82 -2.92 15.31 -6.43
C THR A 82 -3.21 13.94 -5.81
N LEU A 83 -3.06 13.83 -4.49
CA LEU A 83 -3.41 12.63 -3.75
C LEU A 83 -4.92 12.41 -3.80
N THR A 84 -5.35 11.18 -4.04
CA THR A 84 -6.76 10.81 -4.07
C THR A 84 -6.98 9.50 -3.33
N ALA A 85 -8.11 9.41 -2.63
CA ALA A 85 -8.52 8.16 -1.99
C ALA A 85 -8.85 7.09 -3.06
N THR A 86 -8.54 5.84 -2.75
CA THR A 86 -9.01 4.72 -3.58
C THR A 86 -10.54 4.59 -3.45
N LYS A 87 -11.25 4.47 -4.58
CA LYS A 87 -12.73 4.40 -4.64
C LYS A 87 -13.25 3.08 -5.25
N GLY A 88 -12.43 2.03 -5.23
CA GLY A 88 -12.62 0.80 -6.02
C GLY A 88 -13.02 -0.41 -5.18
N VAL A 89 -12.31 -1.53 -5.38
CA VAL A 89 -12.55 -2.79 -4.66
C VAL A 89 -12.40 -2.62 -3.14
N ALA A 90 -11.45 -1.77 -2.73
CA ALA A 90 -11.32 -1.24 -1.38
C ALA A 90 -11.55 0.29 -1.41
N ILE A 91 -12.01 0.84 -0.28
CA ILE A 91 -12.18 2.28 -0.08
C ILE A 91 -11.03 2.76 0.80
N GLY A 92 -10.22 3.69 0.29
CA GLY A 92 -9.17 4.33 1.09
C GLY A 92 -9.80 5.28 2.09
N VAL A 93 -9.62 5.01 3.37
CA VAL A 93 -10.18 5.81 4.50
C VAL A 93 -9.10 6.48 5.34
N ALA A 94 -7.84 6.16 5.07
CA ALA A 94 -6.68 6.88 5.56
C ALA A 94 -5.55 6.74 4.53
N MET A 95 -4.51 7.56 4.71
CA MET A 95 -3.29 7.52 3.93
C MET A 95 -2.14 8.08 4.76
N ALA A 96 -0.94 7.54 4.56
CA ALA A 96 0.30 8.02 5.15
C ALA A 96 1.26 8.61 4.09
N PRO A 97 0.96 9.78 3.47
CA PRO A 97 1.86 10.34 2.45
C PRO A 97 3.27 10.63 2.98
N THR A 98 4.27 10.22 2.20
CA THR A 98 5.65 10.70 2.36
C THR A 98 5.73 12.19 2.03
N VAL A 99 6.35 12.95 2.92
CA VAL A 99 6.57 14.40 2.83
C VAL A 99 8.03 14.76 3.10
N ILE A 100 8.42 15.97 2.68
CA ILE A 100 9.76 16.52 2.94
C ILE A 100 9.64 17.71 3.89
N ARG A 101 10.41 17.71 4.97
CA ARG A 101 10.57 18.85 5.90
C ARG A 101 12.04 19.12 6.11
N ASP A 102 12.51 20.31 5.77
CA ASP A 102 13.92 20.70 5.91
C ASP A 102 14.91 19.69 5.30
N GLY A 103 14.52 19.07 4.17
CA GLY A 103 15.31 18.07 3.46
C GLY A 103 15.25 16.65 4.06
N VAL A 104 14.49 16.43 5.13
CA VAL A 104 14.29 15.13 5.78
C VAL A 104 12.99 14.49 5.29
N ILE A 105 13.05 13.20 4.97
CA ILE A 105 11.88 12.38 4.67
C ILE A 105 11.09 12.11 5.95
N LYS A 106 9.81 12.44 5.91
CA LYS A 106 8.84 12.18 6.98
C LYS A 106 7.57 11.59 6.39
N THR A 107 6.68 11.17 7.28
CA THR A 107 5.35 10.67 6.91
C THR A 107 4.29 11.53 7.59
N HIS A 108 3.30 12.02 6.84
CA HIS A 108 2.14 12.71 7.40
C HIS A 108 0.94 11.76 7.37
N LEU A 109 0.14 11.69 8.43
CA LEU A 109 -1.06 10.84 8.43
C LEU A 109 -2.27 11.69 8.07
N VAL A 110 -3.07 11.25 7.11
CA VAL A 110 -4.36 11.87 6.77
C VAL A 110 -5.46 10.84 7.01
N LEU A 111 -6.34 11.11 7.97
CA LEU A 111 -7.35 10.18 8.45
C LEU A 111 -8.75 10.71 8.14
N ASN A 112 -9.62 9.87 7.58
CA ASN A 112 -11.03 10.19 7.45
C ASN A 112 -11.72 10.11 8.83
N ALA A 113 -12.25 11.24 9.29
CA ALA A 113 -12.87 11.38 10.60
C ALA A 113 -14.02 10.38 10.83
N ASN A 114 -14.75 10.01 9.77
CA ASN A 114 -15.88 9.06 9.88
C ASN A 114 -15.46 7.64 10.28
N TYR A 115 -14.16 7.31 10.17
CA TYR A 115 -13.60 5.99 10.50
C TYR A 115 -12.62 6.08 11.67
N ALA A 116 -11.83 7.16 11.74
CA ALA A 116 -10.79 7.33 12.76
C ALA A 116 -11.32 7.77 14.14
N LEU A 117 -12.54 8.32 14.23
CA LEU A 117 -13.06 8.86 15.50
C LEU A 117 -13.82 7.87 16.37
N SER A 118 -14.00 6.62 15.95
CA SER A 118 -14.50 5.58 16.87
C SER A 118 -13.51 5.27 18.00
N ILE A 119 -12.26 5.73 17.88
CA ILE A 119 -11.28 5.72 18.97
C ILE A 119 -11.69 6.57 20.19
N LEU A 120 -12.69 7.45 20.03
CA LEU A 120 -13.23 8.27 21.12
C LEU A 120 -14.14 7.50 22.08
N GLU A 121 -14.54 6.27 21.74
CA GLU A 121 -15.33 5.42 22.62
C GLU A 121 -14.68 5.27 24.01
N GLY A 122 -15.53 5.34 25.04
CA GLY A 122 -15.10 5.33 26.43
C GLY A 122 -14.64 3.96 26.91
N PRO A 123 -13.85 3.89 27.99
CA PRO A 123 -13.49 2.61 28.60
C PRO A 123 -14.72 1.81 29.01
N GLY A 124 -14.84 0.57 28.51
CA GLY A 124 -15.99 -0.30 28.71
C GLY A 124 -17.16 -0.07 27.74
N GLU A 125 -17.02 0.85 26.81
CA GLU A 125 -17.98 1.13 25.73
C GLU A 125 -17.43 0.73 24.35
N GLU A 126 -16.23 0.14 24.29
CA GLU A 126 -15.56 -0.20 23.04
C GLU A 126 -16.37 -1.21 22.21
N THR A 127 -16.72 -0.81 20.99
CA THR A 127 -17.41 -1.60 19.98
C THR A 127 -16.41 -2.14 18.95
N GLU A 128 -16.91 -2.90 17.96
CA GLU A 128 -16.10 -3.30 16.79
C GLU A 128 -15.46 -2.10 16.07
N TYR A 129 -16.16 -0.95 16.05
CA TYR A 129 -15.67 0.25 15.38
C TYR A 129 -14.48 0.86 16.11
N PHE A 130 -14.42 0.79 17.44
CA PHE A 130 -13.23 1.20 18.19
C PHE A 130 -12.00 0.38 17.77
N TRP A 131 -12.14 -0.94 17.71
CA TRP A 131 -11.03 -1.83 17.37
C TRP A 131 -10.58 -1.68 15.92
N GLN A 132 -11.54 -1.50 14.99
CA GLN A 132 -11.24 -1.17 13.59
C GLN A 132 -10.52 0.18 13.45
N SER A 133 -10.96 1.18 14.20
CA SER A 133 -10.34 2.51 14.22
C SER A 133 -8.92 2.46 14.80
N LEU A 134 -8.72 1.69 15.87
CA LEU A 134 -7.41 1.47 16.47
C LEU A 134 -6.47 0.76 15.49
N HIS A 135 -6.95 -0.28 14.79
CA HIS A 135 -6.17 -0.96 13.76
C HIS A 135 -5.80 -0.01 12.61
N LEU A 136 -6.77 0.77 12.11
CA LEU A 136 -6.52 1.77 11.06
C LEU A 136 -5.42 2.75 11.47
N ILE A 137 -5.49 3.32 12.68
CA ILE A 137 -4.48 4.26 13.17
C ILE A 137 -3.11 3.56 13.31
N ALA A 138 -3.08 2.32 13.81
CA ALA A 138 -1.84 1.54 13.94
C ALA A 138 -1.20 1.19 12.59
N HIS A 139 -2.02 0.84 11.59
CA HIS A 139 -1.59 0.61 10.21
C HIS A 139 -0.93 1.86 9.62
N GLU A 140 -1.59 3.01 9.73
CA GLU A 140 -1.03 4.29 9.27
C GLU A 140 0.25 4.70 10.04
N CYS A 141 0.32 4.38 11.32
CA CYS A 141 1.54 4.54 12.12
C CYS A 141 2.69 3.66 11.63
N ALA A 142 2.43 2.41 11.23
CA ALA A 142 3.47 1.51 10.76
C ALA A 142 4.12 2.01 9.46
N HIS A 143 3.39 2.73 8.59
CA HIS A 143 4.00 3.37 7.42
C HIS A 143 5.09 4.37 7.80
N VAL A 144 4.99 5.04 8.96
CA VAL A 144 6.03 5.95 9.46
C VAL A 144 7.35 5.20 9.67
N GLU A 145 7.29 4.07 10.37
CA GLU A 145 8.46 3.23 10.64
C GLU A 145 9.04 2.61 9.38
N VAL A 146 8.19 2.06 8.50
CA VAL A 146 8.63 1.43 7.25
C VAL A 146 9.28 2.44 6.31
N THR A 147 8.68 3.64 6.17
CA THR A 147 9.26 4.75 5.40
C THR A 147 10.61 5.16 5.96
N ALA A 148 10.72 5.33 7.29
CA ALA A 148 11.96 5.73 7.94
C ALA A 148 13.06 4.66 7.81
N ALA A 149 12.70 3.38 7.94
CA ALA A 149 13.63 2.26 7.77
C ALA A 149 14.18 2.19 6.35
N PHE A 150 13.33 2.44 5.34
CA PHE A 150 13.73 2.48 3.94
C PHE A 150 14.64 3.69 3.66
N ASP A 151 14.24 4.91 4.04
CA ASP A 151 15.03 6.12 3.79
C ASP A 151 16.39 6.07 4.49
N LYS A 152 16.45 5.52 5.71
CA LYS A 152 17.72 5.29 6.42
C LYS A 152 18.65 4.34 5.68
N SER A 153 18.09 3.31 5.05
CA SER A 153 18.86 2.31 4.29
C SER A 153 19.29 2.85 2.93
N PHE A 154 18.46 3.69 2.31
CA PHE A 154 18.70 4.25 0.98
C PHE A 154 18.45 5.77 0.94
N PRO A 155 19.29 6.58 1.62
CA PRO A 155 19.09 8.03 1.65
C PRO A 155 19.13 8.61 0.24
N GLY A 156 18.19 9.52 -0.05
CA GLY A 156 18.10 10.16 -1.36
C GLY A 156 17.29 9.37 -2.40
N PHE A 157 16.58 8.31 -1.98
CA PHE A 157 15.76 7.51 -2.87
C PHE A 157 14.31 8.00 -2.92
N LEU A 158 13.59 7.97 -1.78
CA LEU A 158 12.18 8.34 -1.72
C LEU A 158 11.96 9.80 -2.14
N LEU A 159 11.01 10.03 -3.04
CA LEU A 159 10.66 11.33 -3.65
C LEU A 159 11.79 12.06 -4.40
N GLN A 160 13.01 11.52 -4.42
CA GLN A 160 14.22 12.18 -4.93
C GLN A 160 14.86 11.41 -6.10
N LYS A 161 14.69 10.09 -6.15
CA LYS A 161 15.15 9.26 -7.28
C LYS A 161 14.29 9.49 -8.50
N THR A 162 14.93 9.78 -9.63
CA THR A 162 14.32 9.68 -10.96
C THR A 162 14.73 8.37 -11.62
N HIS A 163 13.79 7.76 -12.35
CA HIS A 163 14.03 6.58 -13.17
C HIS A 163 14.27 7.01 -14.62
N SER A 164 15.20 6.34 -15.30
CA SER A 164 15.59 6.66 -16.67
C SER A 164 14.53 6.28 -17.69
N ASN A 165 13.73 5.26 -17.40
CA ASN A 165 12.71 4.73 -18.28
C ASN A 165 11.39 4.44 -17.54
N ILE A 166 10.32 4.30 -18.33
CA ILE A 166 8.96 4.10 -17.81
C ILE A 166 8.81 2.77 -17.06
N LEU A 167 9.50 1.71 -17.51
CA LEU A 167 9.42 0.38 -16.90
C LEU A 167 9.96 0.40 -15.48
N ASP A 168 11.15 0.97 -15.28
CA ASP A 168 11.75 1.08 -13.96
C ASP A 168 10.90 1.98 -13.06
N ASN A 169 10.29 3.04 -13.60
CA ASN A 169 9.34 3.85 -12.83
C ASN A 169 8.13 3.03 -12.37
N MET A 170 7.51 2.25 -13.26
CA MET A 170 6.36 1.40 -12.91
C MET A 170 6.75 0.28 -11.94
N ARG A 171 7.90 -0.37 -12.16
CA ARG A 171 8.47 -1.38 -11.24
C ARG A 171 8.60 -0.79 -9.85
N TRP A 172 9.28 0.35 -9.70
CA TRP A 172 9.54 0.93 -8.39
C TRP A 172 8.28 1.45 -7.69
N GLN A 173 7.26 1.89 -8.43
CA GLN A 173 5.95 2.17 -7.84
C GLN A 173 5.31 0.92 -7.23
N VAL A 174 5.35 -0.22 -7.95
CA VAL A 174 4.79 -1.48 -7.46
C VAL A 174 5.65 -2.08 -6.35
N ILE A 175 6.97 -2.06 -6.47
CA ILE A 175 7.92 -2.54 -5.46
C ILE A 175 7.65 -1.85 -4.12
N LEU A 176 7.60 -0.52 -4.12
CA LEU A 176 7.37 0.25 -2.90
C LEU A 176 5.98 -0.07 -2.33
N ALA A 177 4.92 -0.02 -3.13
CA ALA A 177 3.57 -0.34 -2.66
C ALA A 177 3.43 -1.77 -2.12
N THR A 178 4.09 -2.75 -2.73
CA THR A 178 4.01 -4.16 -2.34
C THR A 178 4.78 -4.42 -1.05
N TRP A 179 6.01 -3.92 -0.96
CA TRP A 179 6.82 -4.08 0.25
C TRP A 179 6.21 -3.34 1.45
N ASP A 180 5.83 -2.08 1.23
CA ASP A 180 5.33 -1.20 2.28
C ASP A 180 4.12 -1.84 2.97
N GLU A 181 3.13 -2.29 2.20
CA GLU A 181 1.91 -2.90 2.74
C GLU A 181 2.15 -4.23 3.47
N TYR A 182 3.06 -5.06 2.97
CA TYR A 182 3.43 -6.28 3.69
C TYR A 182 4.04 -5.96 5.06
N ALA A 183 5.00 -5.04 5.11
CA ALA A 183 5.68 -4.69 6.35
C ALA A 183 4.72 -3.99 7.33
N VAL A 184 3.90 -3.06 6.82
CA VAL A 184 2.89 -2.32 7.58
C VAL A 184 1.87 -3.27 8.22
N CYS A 185 1.26 -4.17 7.43
CA CYS A 185 0.30 -5.12 7.96
C CYS A 185 0.93 -6.09 8.97
N ARG A 186 2.21 -6.43 8.79
CA ARG A 186 2.93 -7.27 9.74
C ARG A 186 3.22 -6.57 11.08
N ILE A 187 3.58 -5.28 11.04
CA ILE A 187 3.82 -4.46 12.25
C ILE A 187 2.51 -4.21 12.99
N ALA A 188 1.46 -3.82 12.27
CA ALA A 188 0.19 -3.40 12.87
C ALA A 188 -0.75 -4.58 13.20
N GLY A 189 -0.48 -5.79 12.69
CA GLY A 189 -1.41 -6.92 12.73
C GLY A 189 -1.83 -7.41 14.12
N SER A 190 -1.10 -7.04 15.17
CA SER A 190 -1.46 -7.36 16.58
C SER A 190 -2.11 -6.19 17.34
N ILE A 191 -2.44 -5.08 16.66
CA ILE A 191 -2.99 -3.87 17.27
C ILE A 191 -4.36 -3.59 16.66
N GLY A 192 -5.40 -3.58 17.50
CA GLY A 192 -6.76 -3.32 17.07
C GLY A 192 -7.52 -4.59 16.69
N ASP A 193 -8.40 -4.44 15.70
CA ASP A 193 -9.12 -5.52 15.03
C ASP A 193 -8.18 -6.42 14.20
N ASP A 194 -8.57 -7.69 13.99
CA ASP A 194 -7.81 -8.63 13.16
C ASP A 194 -8.25 -8.50 11.69
N PRO A 195 -7.40 -7.97 10.79
CA PRO A 195 -7.80 -7.66 9.43
C PRO A 195 -7.68 -8.85 8.46
N VAL A 196 -7.17 -10.01 8.91
CA VAL A 196 -6.74 -11.11 8.01
C VAL A 196 -7.88 -11.59 7.11
N GLU A 197 -9.08 -11.79 7.65
CA GLU A 197 -10.24 -12.24 6.88
C GLU A 197 -10.65 -11.20 5.81
N GLY A 198 -10.74 -9.91 6.19
CA GLY A 198 -11.10 -8.84 5.26
C GLY A 198 -10.06 -8.61 4.15
N TYR A 199 -8.77 -8.77 4.47
CA TYR A 199 -7.70 -8.71 3.47
C TYR A 199 -7.73 -9.93 2.53
N LEU A 200 -8.02 -11.13 3.04
CA LEU A 200 -8.20 -12.32 2.20
C LEU A 200 -9.38 -12.15 1.24
N GLU A 201 -10.53 -11.66 1.72
CA GLU A 201 -11.70 -11.40 0.86
C GLU A 201 -11.37 -10.42 -0.27
N THR A 202 -10.63 -9.36 0.06
CA THR A 202 -10.18 -8.35 -0.90
C THR A 202 -9.24 -8.97 -1.94
N LEU A 203 -8.26 -9.75 -1.51
CA LEU A 203 -7.31 -10.45 -2.39
C LEU A 203 -8.05 -11.40 -3.34
N VAL A 204 -8.94 -12.26 -2.83
CA VAL A 204 -9.71 -13.22 -3.63
C VAL A 204 -10.51 -12.50 -4.71
N LYS A 205 -11.16 -11.38 -4.36
CA LYS A 205 -11.92 -10.56 -5.31
C LYS A 205 -11.02 -9.96 -6.39
N VAL A 206 -9.89 -9.37 -6.02
CA VAL A 206 -8.94 -8.76 -6.98
C VAL A 206 -8.35 -9.84 -7.89
N LEU A 207 -7.95 -10.98 -7.34
CA LEU A 207 -7.43 -12.12 -8.08
C LEU A 207 -8.42 -12.61 -9.15
N GLY A 208 -9.69 -12.82 -8.77
CA GLY A 208 -10.73 -13.31 -9.67
C GLY A 208 -10.98 -12.40 -10.87
N ASP A 209 -10.76 -11.08 -10.70
CA ASP A 209 -10.99 -10.09 -11.75
C ASP A 209 -9.74 -9.79 -12.60
N THR A 210 -8.54 -9.85 -12.01
CA THR A 210 -7.31 -9.25 -12.58
C THR A 210 -6.97 -9.78 -13.97
N ARG A 211 -6.95 -11.12 -14.13
CA ARG A 211 -6.57 -11.73 -15.42
C ARG A 211 -7.58 -11.38 -16.52
N GLY A 212 -8.87 -11.46 -16.22
CA GLY A 212 -9.94 -11.09 -17.16
C GLY A 212 -9.87 -9.62 -17.56
N GLN A 213 -9.67 -8.72 -16.60
CA GLN A 213 -9.51 -7.29 -16.86
C GLN A 213 -8.29 -7.01 -17.75
N CYS A 214 -7.13 -7.64 -17.49
CA CYS A 214 -5.96 -7.49 -18.35
C CYS A 214 -6.19 -7.98 -19.78
N CYS A 215 -6.88 -9.11 -19.96
CA CYS A 215 -7.25 -9.60 -21.29
C CYS A 215 -8.13 -8.58 -22.05
N GLU A 216 -9.11 -7.98 -21.40
CA GLU A 216 -9.98 -6.96 -22.02
C GLU A 216 -9.20 -5.68 -22.38
N LEU A 217 -8.25 -5.26 -21.53
CA LEU A 217 -7.36 -4.14 -21.84
C LEU A 217 -6.51 -4.45 -23.10
N ILE A 218 -5.94 -5.66 -23.20
CA ILE A 218 -5.15 -6.07 -24.38
C ILE A 218 -6.03 -6.11 -25.64
N LYS A 219 -7.29 -6.53 -25.54
CA LYS A 219 -8.25 -6.47 -26.65
C LYS A 219 -8.51 -5.02 -27.07
N ALA A 220 -8.72 -4.12 -26.12
CA ALA A 220 -8.93 -2.69 -26.38
C ALA A 220 -7.71 -2.06 -27.08
N TYR A 221 -6.49 -2.43 -26.65
CA TYR A 221 -5.23 -2.02 -27.29
C TYR A 221 -5.18 -2.34 -28.78
N ARG A 222 -5.80 -3.44 -29.24
CA ARG A 222 -5.87 -3.75 -30.68
C ARG A 222 -6.65 -2.73 -31.50
N THR A 223 -7.44 -1.89 -30.84
CA THR A 223 -8.23 -0.83 -31.47
C THR A 223 -7.49 0.51 -31.43
N HIS A 224 -6.97 0.93 -30.27
CA HIS A 224 -6.34 2.25 -30.13
C HIS A 224 -4.83 2.27 -30.43
N GLY A 225 -4.12 1.15 -30.23
CA GLY A 225 -2.69 1.02 -30.54
C GLY A 225 -1.73 1.83 -29.64
N ASP A 226 -2.22 2.37 -28.53
CA ASP A 226 -1.40 3.12 -27.56
C ASP A 226 -0.68 2.17 -26.60
N VAL A 227 0.63 2.02 -26.81
CA VAL A 227 1.50 1.16 -26.01
C VAL A 227 1.70 1.70 -24.59
N GLY A 228 1.79 3.03 -24.43
CA GLY A 228 2.00 3.64 -23.11
C GLY A 228 0.78 3.41 -22.22
N GLN A 229 -0.41 3.58 -22.78
CA GLN A 229 -1.66 3.35 -22.09
C GLN A 229 -1.80 1.89 -21.63
N ILE A 230 -1.70 0.92 -22.53
CA ILE A 230 -1.91 -0.50 -22.19
C ILE A 230 -0.90 -1.02 -21.18
N VAL A 231 0.36 -0.60 -21.29
CA VAL A 231 1.40 -1.01 -20.35
C VAL A 231 1.09 -0.45 -18.96
N GLY A 232 0.76 0.83 -18.84
CA GLY A 232 0.38 1.43 -17.57
C GLY A 232 -0.86 0.78 -16.95
N GLU A 233 -1.87 0.47 -17.75
CA GLU A 233 -3.10 -0.18 -17.29
C GLU A 233 -2.85 -1.62 -16.81
N VAL A 234 -2.09 -2.44 -17.56
CA VAL A 234 -1.78 -3.83 -17.16
C VAL A 234 -0.87 -3.84 -15.94
N TYR A 235 0.22 -3.07 -15.93
CA TYR A 235 1.12 -3.01 -14.77
C TYR A 235 0.41 -2.49 -13.53
N GLY A 236 -0.51 -1.53 -13.66
CA GLY A 236 -1.33 -1.07 -12.55
C GLY A 236 -2.21 -2.18 -11.96
N LYS A 237 -2.84 -3.00 -12.80
CA LYS A 237 -3.67 -4.13 -12.34
C LYS A 237 -2.88 -5.23 -11.65
N LEU A 238 -1.72 -5.57 -12.19
CA LEU A 238 -0.84 -6.57 -11.59
C LEU A 238 -0.20 -6.04 -10.29
N GLY A 239 0.16 -4.75 -10.27
CA GLY A 239 0.61 -4.06 -9.08
C GLY A 239 -0.42 -4.06 -7.96
N ASP A 240 -1.69 -3.80 -8.27
CA ASP A 240 -2.77 -3.91 -7.29
C ASP A 240 -2.90 -5.35 -6.75
N LEU A 241 -2.81 -6.37 -7.61
CA LEU A 241 -2.86 -7.76 -7.16
C LEU A 241 -1.70 -8.10 -6.20
N LEU A 242 -0.47 -7.68 -6.53
CA LEU A 242 0.69 -7.87 -5.65
C LEU A 242 0.53 -7.10 -4.33
N LYS A 243 0.03 -5.86 -4.39
CA LYS A 243 -0.25 -5.04 -3.22
C LYS A 243 -1.26 -5.72 -2.29
N TYR A 244 -2.44 -6.13 -2.78
CA TYR A 244 -3.43 -6.81 -1.92
C TYR A 244 -2.99 -8.20 -1.46
N SER A 245 -2.10 -8.87 -2.21
CA SER A 245 -1.42 -10.08 -1.71
C SER A 245 -0.57 -9.75 -0.48
N SER A 246 0.12 -8.62 -0.52
CA SER A 246 0.99 -8.14 0.56
C SER A 246 0.22 -7.76 1.82
N TYR A 247 -0.94 -7.12 1.68
CA TYR A 247 -1.86 -6.87 2.80
C TYR A 247 -2.19 -8.17 3.55
N PHE A 248 -2.67 -9.18 2.82
CA PHE A 248 -3.05 -10.46 3.41
C PHE A 248 -1.85 -11.20 4.01
N VAL A 249 -0.76 -11.35 3.26
CA VAL A 249 0.43 -12.10 3.71
C VAL A 249 1.08 -11.41 4.91
N GLY A 250 1.19 -10.08 4.92
CA GLY A 250 1.72 -9.31 6.05
C GLY A 250 0.89 -9.51 7.31
N ALA A 251 -0.44 -9.39 7.21
CA ALA A 251 -1.35 -9.61 8.33
C ALA A 251 -1.29 -11.07 8.84
N ALA A 252 -1.28 -12.05 7.93
CA ALA A 252 -1.15 -13.46 8.30
C ALA A 252 0.19 -13.74 8.99
N ALA A 253 1.28 -13.09 8.56
CA ALA A 253 2.61 -13.23 9.15
C ALA A 253 2.72 -12.61 10.57
N ALA A 254 1.79 -11.75 10.97
CA ALA A 254 1.70 -11.21 12.33
C ALA A 254 1.05 -12.20 13.32
N GLN A 255 0.31 -13.18 12.83
CA GLN A 255 -0.40 -14.16 13.65
C GLN A 255 0.55 -15.15 14.33
N GLU A 256 0.15 -15.71 15.48
CA GLU A 256 0.95 -16.73 16.18
C GLU A 256 1.18 -17.98 15.33
N THR A 257 0.19 -18.32 14.48
CA THR A 257 0.27 -19.42 13.51
C THR A 257 -0.03 -18.88 12.12
N PRO A 258 1.00 -18.39 11.40
CA PRO A 258 0.80 -17.83 10.07
C PRO A 258 0.22 -18.85 9.09
N GLU A 259 -0.89 -18.48 8.44
CA GLU A 259 -1.51 -19.25 7.36
C GLU A 259 -1.58 -18.39 6.10
N THR A 260 -0.64 -18.61 5.18
CA THR A 260 -0.54 -17.86 3.91
C THR A 260 -1.18 -18.57 2.72
N HIS A 261 -1.64 -19.81 2.91
CA HIS A 261 -2.24 -20.65 1.86
C HIS A 261 -3.61 -21.19 2.30
N PRO A 262 -4.57 -20.32 2.64
CA PRO A 262 -5.93 -20.74 2.98
C PRO A 262 -6.59 -21.41 1.76
N PRO A 263 -7.65 -22.23 1.94
CA PRO A 263 -8.30 -22.96 0.86
C PRO A 263 -8.70 -22.10 -0.36
N ALA A 264 -9.10 -20.83 -0.11
CA ALA A 264 -9.46 -19.88 -1.17
C ALA A 264 -8.30 -19.54 -2.13
N LEU A 265 -7.04 -19.74 -1.70
CA LEU A 265 -5.83 -19.54 -2.51
C LEU A 265 -5.20 -20.88 -2.93
N THR A 266 -6.01 -21.94 -3.07
CA THR A 266 -5.53 -23.27 -3.52
C THR A 266 -6.34 -23.85 -4.68
N ASP A 267 -7.38 -23.14 -5.15
CA ASP A 267 -8.15 -23.57 -6.31
C ASP A 267 -7.36 -23.36 -7.61
N GLU A 268 -6.90 -24.45 -8.22
CA GLU A 268 -6.11 -24.44 -9.46
C GLU A 268 -6.80 -23.67 -10.60
N ALA A 269 -8.12 -23.68 -10.69
CA ALA A 269 -8.84 -23.04 -11.79
C ALA A 269 -8.76 -21.51 -11.75
N GLU A 270 -8.75 -20.93 -10.55
CA GLU A 270 -8.75 -19.47 -10.35
C GLU A 270 -7.35 -18.95 -9.96
N PHE A 271 -6.62 -19.71 -9.14
CA PHE A 271 -5.34 -19.33 -8.55
C PHE A 271 -4.13 -19.92 -9.29
N GLY A 272 -4.27 -21.02 -10.04
CA GLY A 272 -3.14 -21.77 -10.59
C GLY A 272 -2.20 -20.93 -11.47
N TRP A 273 -2.72 -19.91 -12.17
CA TRP A 273 -1.89 -18.99 -12.97
C TRP A 273 -1.05 -18.03 -12.12
N PHE A 274 -1.53 -17.69 -10.93
CA PHE A 274 -0.89 -16.72 -10.03
C PHE A 274 -0.01 -17.41 -8.97
N SER A 275 -0.30 -18.66 -8.62
CA SER A 275 0.38 -19.43 -7.58
C SER A 275 1.92 -19.32 -7.59
N PRO A 276 2.62 -19.51 -8.74
CA PRO A 276 4.08 -19.43 -8.76
C PRO A 276 4.64 -18.04 -8.42
N PHE A 277 3.87 -16.98 -8.74
CA PHE A 277 4.24 -15.60 -8.44
C PHE A 277 3.97 -15.27 -6.98
N TYR A 278 2.86 -15.78 -6.44
CA TYR A 278 2.49 -15.63 -5.04
C TYR A 278 3.49 -16.31 -4.09
N GLU A 279 3.91 -17.54 -4.39
CA GLU A 279 4.94 -18.26 -3.63
C GLU A 279 6.27 -17.48 -3.59
N ARG A 280 6.72 -17.00 -4.76
CA ARG A 280 7.91 -16.14 -4.86
C ARG A 280 7.75 -14.84 -4.07
N LEU A 281 6.57 -14.23 -4.11
CA LEU A 281 6.30 -12.99 -3.38
C LEU A 281 6.45 -13.19 -1.87
N ILE A 282 5.85 -14.26 -1.32
CA ILE A 282 5.97 -14.60 0.11
C ILE A 282 7.43 -14.78 0.50
N GLU A 283 8.19 -15.57 -0.28
CA GLU A 283 9.61 -15.84 0.00
C GLU A 283 10.44 -14.54 0.03
N MET A 284 10.22 -13.65 -0.94
CA MET A 284 10.95 -12.38 -1.02
C MET A 284 10.55 -11.41 0.09
N GLN A 285 9.27 -11.33 0.44
CA GLN A 285 8.79 -10.50 1.54
C GLN A 285 9.35 -10.94 2.88
N GLU A 286 9.36 -12.24 3.17
CA GLU A 286 10.00 -12.78 4.37
C GLU A 286 11.51 -12.51 4.38
N ALA A 287 12.19 -12.64 3.23
CA ALA A 287 13.61 -12.31 3.14
C ALA A 287 13.89 -10.83 3.44
N LEU A 288 13.08 -9.92 2.89
CA LEU A 288 13.16 -8.49 3.17
C LEU A 288 12.88 -8.19 4.65
N TRP A 289 11.88 -8.83 5.25
CA TRP A 289 11.55 -8.68 6.67
C TRP A 289 12.68 -9.09 7.60
N ASN A 290 13.34 -10.22 7.32
CA ASN A 290 14.45 -10.69 8.14
C ASN A 290 15.63 -9.70 8.19
N GLU A 291 15.73 -8.81 7.20
CA GLU A 291 16.71 -7.73 7.13
C GLU A 291 16.09 -6.34 7.32
N PHE A 292 14.91 -6.24 7.94
CA PHE A 292 14.17 -4.98 8.11
C PHE A 292 15.07 -3.85 8.64
N GLY A 293 15.15 -2.74 7.87
CA GLY A 293 15.96 -1.56 8.19
C GLY A 293 17.49 -1.78 8.17
N ARG A 294 17.95 -2.95 7.71
CA ARG A 294 19.37 -3.35 7.61
C ARG A 294 19.76 -3.79 6.20
N TRP A 295 18.94 -3.45 5.20
CA TRP A 295 19.20 -3.78 3.80
C TRP A 295 20.49 -3.13 3.30
N LYS A 296 21.27 -3.88 2.50
CA LYS A 296 22.58 -3.43 2.00
C LYS A 296 22.52 -2.84 0.60
N ASN A 297 21.53 -3.26 -0.19
CA ASN A 297 21.31 -2.84 -1.57
C ASN A 297 19.84 -3.06 -1.94
N LEU A 298 19.47 -2.63 -3.14
CA LEU A 298 18.10 -2.69 -3.66
C LEU A 298 17.76 -4.03 -4.33
N ASP A 299 18.71 -4.96 -4.46
CA ASP A 299 18.56 -6.18 -5.25
C ASP A 299 17.37 -7.04 -4.74
N ALA A 300 17.20 -7.13 -3.42
CA ALA A 300 16.09 -7.89 -2.83
C ALA A 300 14.71 -7.25 -3.10
N PHE A 301 14.66 -5.93 -3.28
CA PHE A 301 13.44 -5.21 -3.65
C PHE A 301 13.13 -5.39 -5.14
N GLU A 302 14.16 -5.36 -6.00
CA GLU A 302 14.02 -5.58 -7.44
C GLU A 302 13.44 -6.95 -7.78
N ALA A 303 13.60 -7.96 -6.91
CA ALA A 303 12.96 -9.26 -7.08
C ALA A 303 11.42 -9.17 -7.13
N ILE A 304 10.80 -8.19 -6.46
CA ILE A 304 9.35 -7.91 -6.59
C ILE A 304 9.04 -7.38 -7.99
N GLY A 305 9.90 -6.51 -8.53
CA GLY A 305 9.77 -6.02 -9.89
C GLY A 305 9.90 -7.16 -10.92
N ASP A 306 10.77 -8.13 -10.67
CA ASP A 306 10.93 -9.29 -11.55
C ASP A 306 9.67 -10.17 -11.55
N ILE A 307 9.03 -10.35 -10.39
CA ILE A 307 7.73 -11.02 -10.31
C ILE A 307 6.68 -10.28 -11.16
N LEU A 308 6.63 -8.95 -11.07
CA LEU A 308 5.71 -8.13 -11.85
C LEU A 308 5.94 -8.27 -13.37
N GLU A 309 7.19 -8.22 -13.83
CA GLU A 309 7.52 -8.39 -15.25
C GLU A 309 7.15 -9.81 -15.73
N ASP A 310 7.47 -10.84 -14.95
CA ASP A 310 7.13 -12.23 -15.30
C ASP A 310 5.60 -12.45 -15.34
N MET A 311 4.85 -11.80 -14.44
CA MET A 311 3.39 -11.79 -14.47
C MET A 311 2.87 -11.11 -15.75
N ALA A 312 3.42 -9.96 -16.11
CA ALA A 312 3.02 -9.23 -17.33
C ALA A 312 3.30 -10.06 -18.59
N GLU A 313 4.46 -10.71 -18.66
CA GLU A 313 4.82 -11.62 -19.76
C GLU A 313 3.85 -12.81 -19.85
N SER A 314 3.47 -13.39 -18.70
CA SER A 314 2.51 -14.51 -18.65
C SER A 314 1.13 -14.13 -19.22
N ILE A 315 0.76 -12.85 -19.16
CA ILE A 315 -0.52 -12.30 -19.66
C ILE A 315 -0.38 -11.73 -21.08
N GLY A 316 0.83 -11.57 -21.60
CA GLY A 316 1.09 -11.14 -22.98
C GLY A 316 1.47 -9.68 -23.14
N VAL A 317 2.15 -9.11 -22.14
CA VAL A 317 2.86 -7.83 -22.23
C VAL A 317 4.33 -8.09 -21.93
N GLU A 318 5.15 -8.12 -22.97
CA GLU A 318 6.57 -8.47 -22.91
C GLU A 318 7.41 -7.19 -22.97
N ALA A 319 8.26 -6.96 -21.97
CA ALA A 319 9.23 -5.88 -21.99
C ALA A 319 10.60 -6.37 -22.46
N SER A 320 11.29 -5.56 -23.25
CA SER A 320 12.67 -5.83 -23.68
C SER A 320 13.53 -4.58 -23.49
N ARG A 321 14.60 -4.73 -22.71
CA ARG A 321 15.59 -3.68 -22.46
C ARG A 321 16.59 -3.67 -23.62
N GLU A 322 16.50 -2.68 -24.50
CA GLU A 322 17.44 -2.49 -25.62
C GLU A 322 18.66 -1.65 -25.15
N SER A 323 18.43 -0.74 -24.20
CA SER A 323 19.43 -0.01 -23.42
C SER A 323 18.81 0.46 -22.09
N ASP A 324 19.62 1.06 -21.20
CA ASP A 324 19.15 1.58 -19.90
C ASP A 324 18.01 2.62 -20.00
N ASP A 325 17.92 3.33 -21.12
CA ASP A 325 16.92 4.37 -21.37
C ASP A 325 15.82 3.93 -22.35
N LEU A 326 16.03 2.81 -23.08
CA LEU A 326 15.14 2.38 -24.14
C LEU A 326 14.51 1.01 -23.84
N ILE A 327 13.23 1.06 -23.51
CA ILE A 327 12.37 -0.11 -23.33
C ILE A 327 11.48 -0.28 -24.55
N LYS A 328 11.45 -1.49 -25.09
CA LYS A 328 10.53 -1.89 -26.13
C LYS A 328 9.52 -2.88 -25.56
N PHE A 329 8.25 -2.56 -25.73
CA PHE A 329 7.15 -3.45 -25.36
C PHE A 329 6.64 -4.20 -26.58
N ASN A 330 6.47 -5.51 -26.43
CA ASN A 330 5.83 -6.39 -27.39
C ASN A 330 4.52 -6.93 -26.79
N ILE A 331 3.45 -6.91 -27.58
CA ILE A 331 2.12 -7.34 -27.13
C ILE A 331 1.64 -8.38 -28.15
N PRO A 332 2.08 -9.65 -28.02
CA PRO A 332 1.80 -10.69 -29.01
C PRO A 332 0.31 -11.01 -29.11
N TYR A 333 -0.11 -11.50 -30.27
CA TYR A 333 -1.47 -12.01 -30.45
C TYR A 333 -1.60 -13.37 -29.77
N ARG A 334 -2.48 -13.47 -28.76
CA ARG A 334 -2.81 -14.72 -28.06
C ARG A 334 -4.31 -15.00 -28.19
N PRO A 335 -4.75 -16.28 -28.24
CA PRO A 335 -6.16 -16.62 -28.41
C PRO A 335 -7.09 -15.93 -27.39
N GLU A 336 -6.68 -15.85 -26.12
CA GLU A 336 -7.48 -15.20 -25.05
C GLU A 336 -7.59 -13.67 -25.15
N SER A 337 -6.69 -13.00 -25.89
CA SER A 337 -6.60 -11.53 -25.94
C SER A 337 -6.92 -10.95 -27.33
N MET A 338 -7.57 -11.75 -28.17
CA MET A 338 -8.07 -11.35 -29.49
C MET A 338 -9.49 -10.77 -29.39
N PRO A 339 -9.82 -9.73 -30.19
CA PRO A 339 -11.21 -9.28 -30.31
C PRO A 339 -12.09 -10.42 -30.86
N ASP A 340 -13.29 -10.59 -30.32
CA ASP A 340 -14.21 -11.69 -30.69
C ASP A 340 -14.50 -11.74 -32.21
N ILE A 341 -14.49 -10.57 -32.87
CA ILE A 341 -14.67 -10.44 -34.32
C ILE A 341 -13.48 -11.05 -35.09
N ALA A 342 -12.26 -10.94 -34.58
CA ALA A 342 -11.06 -11.45 -35.24
C ALA A 342 -10.94 -12.98 -35.19
N MET A 343 -11.55 -13.63 -34.18
CA MET A 343 -11.68 -15.10 -34.10
C MET A 343 -12.60 -15.71 -35.19
N THR A 344 -13.38 -14.87 -35.88
CA THR A 344 -14.19 -15.27 -37.04
C THR A 344 -13.46 -15.12 -38.38
N ASN A 345 -12.27 -14.48 -38.40
CA ASN A 345 -11.49 -14.28 -39.62
C ASN A 345 -10.59 -15.50 -39.93
N PRO A 346 -10.76 -16.18 -41.09
CA PRO A 346 -9.98 -17.35 -41.46
C PRO A 346 -8.46 -17.11 -41.54
N LEU A 347 -8.02 -15.90 -41.91
CA LEU A 347 -6.60 -15.55 -41.99
C LEU A 347 -5.96 -15.43 -40.59
N MET A 348 -6.69 -14.91 -39.61
CA MET A 348 -6.19 -14.82 -38.23
C MET A 348 -6.11 -16.20 -37.57
N ARG A 349 -7.05 -17.12 -37.87
CA ARG A 349 -6.93 -18.53 -37.42
C ARG A 349 -5.69 -19.23 -37.97
N ALA A 350 -5.28 -18.94 -39.20
CA ALA A 350 -4.09 -19.52 -39.80
C ALA A 350 -2.78 -18.99 -39.20
N LEU A 351 -2.79 -17.75 -38.70
CA LEU A 351 -1.64 -17.13 -38.00
C LEU A 351 -1.47 -17.66 -36.57
N LEU A 352 -2.56 -18.04 -35.90
CA LEU A 352 -2.56 -18.58 -34.53
C LEU A 352 -2.29 -20.10 -34.45
N GLY A 353 -2.22 -20.80 -35.60
CA GLY A 353 -2.04 -22.25 -35.68
C GLY A 353 -0.60 -22.70 -35.98
N ARG A 354 0.42 -21.91 -35.60
CA ARG A 354 1.83 -22.29 -35.73
C ARG A 354 2.57 -22.19 -34.42
#